data_AF-A0A5M6D8A3-F1
#
_entry.id   AF-A0A5M6D8A3-F1
#
_cell.length_a   1.000
_cell.length_b   1.000
_cell.length_c   1.000
_cell.angle_alpha   90.00
_cell.angle_beta   90.00
_cell.angle_gamma   90.00
#
_symmetry.space_group_name_H-M   'P 1'
#
loop_
_entity.id
_entity.type
_entity.pdbx_description
1 polymer ?
#
loop_
_entity_poly.entity_id
_entity_poly.type
_entity_poly.pdbx_seq_one_letter_code
_entity_poly.pdbx_strand_id
1 'polypeptide(L)'
;MVESGQRMALRIAGIMLMIAVSGLSMTVAADEAGSDTQPAVDENQLLRVAAVQTKPRMIDWRLRDPQQVLAAVDKNLVALESIVDDAGDLGCDVLTFPEDTLGLLNWHGMNEQLAPEVLPAAVARMINRLGKAAEKHQMYLVLCSDLVESDGDTYNTAFLLDRAGKEIGRYHKVCPTWSEAASRKRGQSFPVFQTSDLGTVGMLICYDLVFPETARCLALSGADIIFFPTMGGGAVGDGDIGMQALRVRAAENHVYLVVAFRGSGAMVISPRGEILSRAEGPDGIVYADINPSQGRRSGDAMNIQSDMRARLFRERNPSAFAMLTDPHPPILDKVPIEISQQEAGRIASEVLTIGEEEFRQAESLVRAEKTAEAIEAFARLRKKYRGSWIDRVAQERLTTLRNK
;
A
#
# COMPACT_ATOMS: atom_id res chain seq x y z
N MET A 1 -46.40 14.53 78.90
CA MET A 1 -47.36 15.59 78.54
C MET A 1 -47.98 15.25 77.21
N VAL A 2 -49.29 15.44 77.20
CA VAL A 2 -50.31 15.22 76.17
C VAL A 2 -49.97 15.78 74.79
N GLU A 3 -50.37 15.00 73.78
CA GLU A 3 -50.87 15.30 72.42
C GLU A 3 -50.34 16.48 71.61
N SER A 4 -50.13 16.22 70.32
CA SER A 4 -50.99 16.68 69.21
C SER A 4 -50.17 16.68 67.93
N GLY A 5 -50.65 16.26 66.76
CA GLY A 5 -52.03 16.15 66.33
C GLY A 5 -52.15 16.87 64.98
N GLN A 6 -52.22 16.07 63.92
CA GLN A 6 -52.99 16.31 62.68
C GLN A 6 -52.64 17.52 61.80
N ARG A 7 -52.42 17.24 60.50
CA ARG A 7 -53.47 17.50 59.50
C ARG A 7 -53.31 16.67 58.24
N MET A 8 -54.48 16.43 57.67
CA MET A 8 -54.94 15.38 56.79
C MET A 8 -55.42 16.03 55.48
N ALA A 9 -55.67 15.18 54.47
CA ALA A 9 -56.63 15.37 53.37
C ALA A 9 -56.04 15.93 52.05
N LEU A 10 -56.35 15.43 50.84
CA LEU A 10 -57.17 14.29 50.38
C LEU A 10 -57.05 14.16 48.83
N ARG A 11 -57.58 13.04 48.31
CA ARG A 11 -57.99 12.68 46.91
C ARG A 11 -56.96 11.84 46.16
N ILE A 12 -57.02 10.49 46.15
CA ILE A 12 -58.03 9.50 45.69
C ILE A 12 -58.32 9.55 44.18
N ALA A 13 -57.77 8.57 43.48
CA ALA A 13 -58.42 7.57 42.61
C ALA A 13 -57.31 6.90 41.79
N GLY A 14 -57.12 5.59 41.68
CA GLY A 14 -57.92 4.42 42.03
C GLY A 14 -57.53 3.31 41.04
N ILE A 15 -57.59 2.07 41.53
CA ILE A 15 -57.61 0.80 40.77
C ILE A 15 -56.28 0.06 40.63
N MET A 16 -56.38 -1.16 41.16
CA MET A 16 -55.45 -2.22 41.49
C MET A 16 -55.66 -3.36 40.48
N LEU A 17 -54.60 -4.04 40.03
CA LEU A 17 -54.68 -5.48 39.78
C LEU A 17 -53.29 -6.14 39.69
N MET A 18 -53.01 -7.04 40.62
CA MET A 18 -51.98 -8.08 40.50
C MET A 18 -52.49 -9.19 39.59
N ILE A 19 -51.66 -9.68 38.65
CA ILE A 19 -51.69 -11.08 38.16
C ILE A 19 -50.25 -11.52 37.89
N ALA A 20 -49.83 -12.61 38.54
CA ALA A 20 -48.65 -13.40 38.20
C ALA A 20 -49.07 -14.54 37.27
N VAL A 21 -48.37 -14.83 36.16
CA VAL A 21 -48.38 -16.14 35.48
C VAL A 21 -47.14 -16.35 34.59
N SER A 22 -46.49 -17.49 34.82
CA SER A 22 -45.71 -18.42 33.96
C SER A 22 -44.49 -17.97 33.15
N GLY A 23 -43.41 -18.74 33.34
CA GLY A 23 -42.31 -18.85 32.40
C GLY A 23 -42.69 -19.57 31.11
N LEU A 24 -42.05 -19.13 30.02
CA LEU A 24 -41.86 -19.90 28.81
C LEU A 24 -40.37 -19.87 28.46
N SER A 25 -39.78 -21.06 28.42
CA SER A 25 -38.49 -21.33 27.80
C SER A 25 -38.64 -21.13 26.30
N MET A 26 -38.02 -20.09 25.73
CA MET A 26 -37.82 -19.98 24.29
C MET A 26 -36.43 -20.54 23.95
N THR A 27 -36.42 -21.78 23.50
CA THR A 27 -35.34 -22.35 22.68
C THR A 27 -35.22 -21.53 21.41
N VAL A 28 -34.12 -20.78 21.29
CA VAL A 28 -33.67 -20.24 19.99
C VAL A 28 -33.08 -21.42 19.22
N ALA A 29 -33.79 -21.82 18.17
CA ALA A 29 -33.22 -22.71 17.16
C ALA A 29 -32.06 -21.98 16.49
N ALA A 30 -30.85 -22.53 16.63
CA ALA A 30 -29.73 -22.16 15.79
C ALA A 30 -30.03 -22.72 14.40
N ASP A 31 -30.33 -21.85 13.45
CA ASP A 31 -30.26 -22.19 12.04
C ASP A 31 -28.83 -22.66 11.74
N GLU A 32 -28.73 -23.89 11.24
CA GLU A 32 -27.51 -24.43 10.66
C GLU A 32 -27.16 -23.60 9.43
N ALA A 33 -26.31 -22.58 9.63
CA ALA A 33 -25.59 -21.95 8.54
C ALA A 33 -24.77 -23.03 7.83
N GLY A 34 -25.12 -23.28 6.57
CA GLY A 34 -24.42 -24.20 5.70
C GLY A 34 -22.92 -23.97 5.77
N SER A 35 -22.18 -25.04 6.07
CA SER A 35 -20.74 -25.06 6.00
C SER A 35 -20.34 -24.85 4.54
N ASP A 36 -20.03 -23.61 4.17
CA ASP A 36 -19.15 -23.32 3.04
C ASP A 36 -17.82 -24.00 3.36
N THR A 37 -17.65 -25.19 2.80
CA THR A 37 -16.40 -25.95 2.89
C THR A 37 -15.39 -25.20 2.04
N GLN A 38 -14.57 -24.41 2.72
CA GLN A 38 -13.42 -23.72 2.16
C GLN A 38 -12.59 -24.72 1.36
N PRO A 39 -12.12 -24.38 0.13
CA PRO A 39 -11.07 -25.18 -0.48
C PRO A 39 -9.87 -25.16 0.45
N ALA A 40 -9.52 -26.33 0.99
CA ALA A 40 -8.36 -26.47 1.85
C ALA A 40 -7.10 -26.20 1.01
N VAL A 41 -6.37 -25.14 1.33
CA VAL A 41 -5.02 -24.91 0.80
C VAL A 41 -4.16 -26.10 1.27
N ASP A 42 -3.49 -26.78 0.35
CA ASP A 42 -2.60 -27.89 0.70
C ASP A 42 -1.47 -27.37 1.60
N GLU A 43 -1.45 -27.80 2.86
CA GLU A 43 -0.50 -27.36 3.89
C GLU A 43 0.97 -27.68 3.55
N ASN A 44 1.23 -28.48 2.50
CA ASN A 44 2.57 -28.79 2.00
C ASN A 44 2.89 -28.15 0.64
N GLN A 45 1.96 -27.44 0.01
CA GLN A 45 2.21 -26.80 -1.28
C GLN A 45 3.18 -25.63 -1.12
N LEU A 46 4.27 -25.68 -1.89
CA LEU A 46 5.16 -24.55 -2.09
C LEU A 46 4.67 -23.74 -3.28
N LEU A 47 4.63 -22.43 -3.12
CA LEU A 47 4.27 -21.47 -4.15
C LEU A 47 5.46 -20.58 -4.46
N ARG A 48 5.75 -20.39 -5.75
CA ARG A 48 6.79 -19.50 -6.20
C ARG A 48 6.26 -18.07 -6.29
N VAL A 49 6.58 -17.28 -5.27
CA VAL A 49 6.10 -15.90 -5.16
C VAL A 49 7.16 -14.94 -5.66
N ALA A 50 6.80 -14.09 -6.62
CA ALA A 50 7.72 -13.19 -7.30
C ALA A 50 7.34 -11.71 -7.19
N ALA A 51 8.36 -10.88 -7.29
CA ALA A 51 8.25 -9.44 -7.42
C ALA A 51 9.26 -8.94 -8.47
N VAL A 52 8.97 -7.82 -9.12
CA VAL A 52 9.87 -7.23 -10.11
C VAL A 52 10.24 -5.80 -9.74
N GLN A 53 11.50 -5.44 -9.93
CA GLN A 53 11.90 -4.03 -10.03
C GLN A 53 11.88 -3.64 -11.50
N THR A 54 10.94 -2.82 -11.93
CA THR A 54 10.88 -2.36 -13.32
C THR A 54 11.83 -1.18 -13.57
N LYS A 55 12.35 -1.06 -14.80
CA LYS A 55 12.89 0.21 -15.32
C LYS A 55 11.85 1.33 -15.19
N PRO A 56 12.26 2.57 -14.89
CA PRO A 56 11.37 3.72 -14.99
C PRO A 56 10.85 3.85 -16.42
N ARG A 57 9.54 3.71 -16.60
CA ARG A 57 8.84 3.83 -17.88
C ARG A 57 7.93 5.07 -17.88
N MET A 58 8.47 6.18 -17.40
CA MET A 58 7.69 7.42 -17.23
C MET A 58 7.18 7.91 -18.58
N ILE A 59 5.87 8.15 -18.65
CA ILE A 59 5.23 8.78 -19.79
C ILE A 59 5.50 10.28 -19.73
N ASP A 60 5.84 10.88 -20.88
CA ASP A 60 6.14 12.30 -20.98
C ASP A 60 4.91 13.13 -20.58
N TRP A 61 5.05 13.87 -19.50
CA TRP A 61 4.00 14.70 -18.91
C TRP A 61 3.58 15.87 -19.81
N ARG A 62 4.35 16.17 -20.87
CA ARG A 62 4.00 17.19 -21.87
C ARG A 62 2.94 16.74 -22.87
N LEU A 63 2.70 15.43 -23.00
CA LEU A 63 1.66 14.92 -23.90
C LEU A 63 0.28 15.37 -23.43
N ARG A 64 -0.39 16.17 -24.27
CA ARG A 64 -1.74 16.71 -23.97
C ARG A 64 -2.86 16.00 -24.74
N ASP A 65 -2.51 15.24 -25.78
CA ASP A 65 -3.46 14.45 -26.56
C ASP A 65 -3.65 13.07 -25.90
N PRO A 66 -4.86 12.75 -25.39
CA PRO A 66 -5.15 11.47 -24.75
C PRO A 66 -4.75 10.25 -25.60
N GLN A 67 -4.88 10.31 -26.92
CA GLN A 67 -4.54 9.19 -27.79
C GLN A 67 -3.04 8.92 -27.82
N GLN A 68 -2.21 9.98 -27.81
CA GLN A 68 -0.75 9.84 -27.74
C GLN A 68 -0.30 9.30 -26.39
N VAL A 69 -0.96 9.70 -25.32
CA VAL A 69 -0.71 9.17 -23.98
C VAL A 69 -1.03 7.68 -23.93
N LEU A 70 -2.19 7.27 -24.45
CA LEU A 70 -2.59 5.85 -24.50
C LEU A 70 -1.66 5.02 -25.42
N ALA A 71 -1.15 5.60 -26.51
CA ALA A 71 -0.15 4.94 -27.34
C ALA A 71 1.19 4.74 -26.60
N ALA A 72 1.60 5.70 -25.76
CA ALA A 72 2.76 5.54 -24.88
C ALA A 72 2.51 4.46 -23.81
N VAL A 73 1.31 4.39 -23.24
CA VAL A 73 0.87 3.29 -22.35
C VAL A 73 0.98 1.95 -23.08
N ASP A 74 0.48 1.85 -24.31
CA ASP A 74 0.54 0.60 -25.09
C ASP A 74 1.98 0.14 -25.34
N LYS A 75 2.92 1.08 -25.56
CA LYS A 75 4.35 0.79 -25.67
C LYS A 75 4.94 0.26 -24.37
N ASN A 76 4.58 0.86 -23.23
CA ASN A 76 4.99 0.36 -21.92
C ASN A 76 4.45 -1.05 -21.68
N LEU A 77 3.18 -1.30 -22.01
CA LEU A 77 2.54 -2.61 -21.83
C LEU A 77 3.24 -3.73 -22.60
N VAL A 78 3.75 -3.49 -23.82
CA VAL A 78 4.56 -4.49 -24.55
C VAL A 78 5.77 -4.96 -23.73
N ALA A 79 6.47 -4.02 -23.07
CA ALA A 79 7.62 -4.36 -22.25
C ALA A 79 7.22 -5.04 -20.93
N LEU A 80 6.05 -4.71 -20.38
CA LEU A 80 5.52 -5.32 -19.15
C LEU A 80 5.00 -6.74 -19.41
N GLU A 81 4.38 -6.99 -20.56
CA GLU A 81 3.97 -8.33 -21.01
C GLU A 81 5.18 -9.28 -21.07
N SER A 82 6.31 -8.82 -21.62
CA SER A 82 7.55 -9.61 -21.63
C SER A 82 8.01 -10.01 -20.23
N ILE A 83 7.87 -9.12 -19.24
CA ILE A 83 8.24 -9.42 -17.84
C ILE A 83 7.27 -10.45 -17.24
N VAL A 84 5.97 -10.36 -17.57
CA VAL A 84 4.98 -11.37 -17.16
C VAL A 84 5.31 -12.72 -17.77
N ASP A 85 5.68 -12.75 -19.06
CA ASP A 85 6.12 -13.97 -19.74
C ASP A 85 7.39 -14.55 -19.11
N ASP A 86 8.40 -13.72 -18.83
CA ASP A 86 9.64 -14.16 -18.19
C ASP A 86 9.38 -14.77 -16.79
N ALA A 87 8.49 -14.17 -16.00
CA ALA A 87 8.10 -14.72 -14.70
C ALA A 87 7.32 -16.04 -14.83
N GLY A 88 6.45 -16.15 -15.84
CA GLY A 88 5.73 -17.37 -16.17
C GLY A 88 6.68 -18.51 -16.58
N ASP A 89 7.68 -18.23 -17.40
CA ASP A 89 8.71 -19.19 -17.81
C ASP A 89 9.60 -19.64 -16.63
N LEU A 90 9.73 -18.79 -15.59
CA LEU A 90 10.36 -19.14 -14.31
C LEU A 90 9.44 -19.98 -13.39
N GLY A 91 8.21 -20.26 -13.80
CA GLY A 91 7.22 -21.01 -13.05
C GLY A 91 6.70 -20.27 -11.82
N CYS A 92 6.58 -18.94 -11.89
CA CYS A 92 6.04 -18.16 -10.78
C CYS A 92 4.52 -18.33 -10.67
N ASP A 93 4.03 -18.48 -9.44
CA ASP A 93 2.59 -18.56 -9.13
C ASP A 93 1.95 -17.18 -9.03
N VAL A 94 2.74 -16.16 -8.67
CA VAL A 94 2.32 -14.77 -8.59
C VAL A 94 3.47 -13.83 -8.92
N LEU A 95 3.17 -12.74 -9.62
CA LEU A 95 4.11 -11.65 -9.87
C LEU A 95 3.55 -10.30 -9.40
N THR A 96 4.33 -9.57 -8.61
CA THR A 96 4.01 -8.22 -8.13
C THR A 96 4.81 -7.15 -8.84
N PHE A 97 4.12 -6.16 -9.41
CA PHE A 97 4.72 -4.97 -10.00
C PHE A 97 4.81 -3.80 -9.01
N PRO A 98 5.75 -2.87 -9.22
CA PRO A 98 5.85 -1.65 -8.42
C PRO A 98 4.65 -0.70 -8.58
N GLU A 99 4.55 0.24 -7.63
CA GLU A 99 3.62 1.38 -7.71
C GLU A 99 3.86 2.18 -9.00
N ASP A 100 2.79 2.69 -9.59
CA ASP A 100 2.82 3.34 -10.90
C ASP A 100 3.34 2.42 -12.02
N THR A 101 2.76 1.22 -12.10
CA THR A 101 3.05 0.19 -13.11
C THR A 101 3.00 0.76 -14.54
N LEU A 102 2.06 1.66 -14.84
CA LEU A 102 1.91 2.27 -16.16
C LEU A 102 2.89 3.43 -16.45
N GLY A 103 3.52 4.00 -15.42
CA GLY A 103 4.42 5.16 -15.57
C GLY A 103 3.71 6.50 -15.77
N LEU A 104 2.48 6.64 -15.26
CA LEU A 104 1.63 7.82 -15.44
C LEU A 104 1.71 8.82 -14.30
N LEU A 105 2.41 8.54 -13.19
CA LEU A 105 2.44 9.42 -12.01
C LEU A 105 2.74 10.89 -12.37
N ASN A 106 3.84 11.13 -13.07
CA ASN A 106 4.28 12.48 -13.44
C ASN A 106 3.34 13.11 -14.47
N TRP A 107 2.81 12.31 -15.40
CA TRP A 107 1.84 12.78 -16.38
C TRP A 107 0.56 13.25 -15.67
N HIS A 108 0.02 12.44 -14.76
CA HIS A 108 -1.17 12.78 -14.00
C HIS A 108 -0.98 14.08 -13.20
N GLY A 109 0.14 14.23 -12.48
CA GLY A 109 0.42 15.44 -11.70
C GLY A 109 0.50 16.75 -12.50
N MET A 110 0.65 16.69 -13.82
CA MET A 110 0.67 17.85 -14.73
C MET A 110 -0.57 17.96 -15.63
N ASN A 111 -1.48 16.96 -15.57
CA ASN A 111 -2.61 16.80 -16.48
C ASN A 111 -3.87 16.29 -15.74
N GLU A 112 -4.10 16.71 -14.50
CA GLU A 112 -5.24 16.27 -13.67
C GLU A 112 -6.60 16.40 -14.40
N GLN A 113 -6.77 17.44 -15.20
CA GLN A 113 -7.98 17.67 -16.00
C GLN A 113 -8.24 16.62 -17.09
N LEU A 114 -7.21 15.89 -17.52
CA LEU A 114 -7.31 14.81 -18.51
C LEU A 114 -7.40 13.42 -17.85
N ALA A 115 -7.22 13.34 -16.52
CA ALA A 115 -7.21 12.08 -15.79
C ALA A 115 -8.52 11.26 -15.93
N PRO A 116 -9.73 11.87 -15.91
CA PRO A 116 -10.98 11.13 -16.06
C PRO A 116 -11.13 10.42 -17.41
N GLU A 117 -10.48 10.92 -18.46
CA GLU A 117 -10.48 10.28 -19.79
C GLU A 117 -9.38 9.23 -19.91
N VAL A 118 -8.16 9.56 -19.46
CA VAL A 118 -6.97 8.74 -19.72
C VAL A 118 -6.81 7.60 -18.71
N LEU A 119 -6.97 7.85 -17.41
CA LEU A 119 -6.64 6.85 -16.39
C LEU A 119 -7.54 5.60 -16.48
N PRO A 120 -8.89 5.71 -16.60
CA PRO A 120 -9.73 4.53 -16.76
C PRO A 120 -9.38 3.72 -18.02
N ALA A 121 -9.12 4.40 -19.14
CA ALA A 121 -8.75 3.75 -20.40
C ALA A 121 -7.38 3.04 -20.31
N ALA A 122 -6.41 3.66 -19.66
CA ALA A 122 -5.07 3.11 -19.46
C ALA A 122 -5.11 1.88 -18.52
N VAL A 123 -5.84 1.96 -17.42
CA VAL A 123 -6.02 0.85 -16.47
C VAL A 123 -6.77 -0.32 -17.12
N ALA A 124 -7.82 -0.05 -17.90
CA ALA A 124 -8.53 -1.10 -18.63
C ALA A 124 -7.61 -1.84 -19.62
N ARG A 125 -6.74 -1.12 -20.33
CA ARG A 125 -5.71 -1.71 -21.20
C ARG A 125 -4.72 -2.56 -20.40
N MET A 126 -4.26 -2.06 -19.26
CA MET A 126 -3.34 -2.76 -18.37
C MET A 126 -3.91 -4.10 -17.90
N ILE A 127 -5.11 -4.08 -17.30
CA ILE A 127 -5.80 -5.28 -16.81
C ILE A 127 -6.02 -6.28 -17.95
N ASN A 128 -6.51 -5.83 -19.11
CA ASN A 128 -6.78 -6.71 -20.24
C ASN A 128 -5.51 -7.39 -20.79
N ARG A 129 -4.45 -6.61 -21.02
CA ARG A 129 -3.24 -7.08 -21.67
C ARG A 129 -2.38 -7.93 -20.75
N LEU A 130 -2.12 -7.43 -19.54
CA LEU A 130 -1.32 -8.18 -18.55
C LEU A 130 -2.10 -9.37 -17.98
N GLY A 131 -3.43 -9.26 -17.83
CA GLY A 131 -4.28 -10.38 -17.45
C GLY A 131 -4.21 -11.54 -18.45
N LYS A 132 -4.29 -11.25 -19.76
CA LYS A 132 -4.11 -12.28 -20.82
C LYS A 132 -2.72 -12.92 -20.79
N ALA A 133 -1.68 -12.12 -20.57
CA ALA A 133 -0.32 -12.64 -20.45
C ALA A 133 -0.20 -13.56 -19.23
N ALA A 134 -0.81 -13.21 -18.10
CA ALA A 134 -0.80 -14.02 -16.89
C ALA A 134 -1.63 -15.30 -17.01
N GLU A 135 -2.78 -15.24 -17.70
CA GLU A 135 -3.65 -16.39 -17.97
C GLU A 135 -2.90 -17.50 -18.71
N LYS A 136 -2.05 -17.15 -19.71
CA LYS A 136 -1.19 -18.09 -20.44
C LYS A 136 -0.31 -18.94 -19.51
N HIS A 137 0.09 -18.37 -18.37
CA HIS A 137 0.96 -19.00 -17.38
C HIS A 137 0.21 -19.46 -16.13
N GLN A 138 -1.12 -19.29 -16.09
CA GLN A 138 -1.95 -19.55 -14.92
C GLN A 138 -1.42 -18.85 -13.66
N MET A 139 -0.97 -17.60 -13.79
CA MET A 139 -0.26 -16.87 -12.73
C MET A 139 -1.14 -15.74 -12.16
N TYR A 140 -1.09 -15.50 -10.84
CA TYR A 140 -1.69 -14.31 -10.24
C TYR A 140 -0.86 -13.05 -10.56
N LEU A 141 -1.50 -11.89 -10.66
CA LEU A 141 -0.78 -10.62 -10.80
C LEU A 141 -1.22 -9.59 -9.77
N VAL A 142 -0.25 -8.84 -9.25
CA VAL A 142 -0.50 -7.62 -8.49
C VAL A 142 0.06 -6.43 -9.25
N LEU A 143 -0.82 -5.51 -9.63
CA LEU A 143 -0.51 -4.30 -10.39
C LEU A 143 -0.90 -3.07 -9.59
N CYS A 144 -0.33 -1.91 -9.88
CA CYS A 144 -0.67 -0.68 -9.17
C CYS A 144 -0.61 0.54 -10.07
N SER A 145 -1.68 1.34 -10.12
CA SER A 145 -1.75 2.60 -10.89
C SER A 145 -2.84 3.51 -10.35
N ASP A 146 -2.72 4.82 -10.61
CA ASP A 146 -3.82 5.75 -10.36
C ASP A 146 -5.02 5.42 -11.25
N LEU A 147 -6.22 5.51 -10.69
CA LEU A 147 -7.50 5.27 -11.36
C LEU A 147 -8.51 6.34 -10.93
N VAL A 148 -9.26 6.89 -11.88
CA VAL A 148 -10.48 7.65 -11.59
C VAL A 148 -11.63 6.65 -11.45
N GLU A 149 -12.25 6.63 -10.27
CA GLU A 149 -13.37 5.74 -9.96
C GLU A 149 -14.71 6.32 -10.40
N SER A 150 -15.78 5.51 -10.27
CA SER A 150 -17.14 5.92 -10.64
C SER A 150 -17.68 7.10 -9.82
N ASP A 151 -17.10 7.39 -8.65
CA ASP A 151 -17.44 8.56 -7.84
C ASP A 151 -16.79 9.85 -8.36
N GLY A 152 -15.94 9.76 -9.39
CA GLY A 152 -15.22 10.86 -10.01
C GLY A 152 -13.92 11.22 -9.31
N ASP A 153 -13.58 10.57 -8.19
CA ASP A 153 -12.34 10.82 -7.47
C ASP A 153 -11.21 9.94 -8.00
N THR A 154 -9.98 10.45 -7.89
CA THR A 154 -8.79 9.68 -8.24
C THR A 154 -8.22 8.95 -7.03
N TYR A 155 -7.85 7.69 -7.22
CA TYR A 155 -7.26 6.84 -6.20
C TYR A 155 -5.99 6.18 -6.71
N ASN A 156 -4.97 6.11 -5.85
CA ASN A 156 -3.84 5.21 -6.09
C ASN A 156 -4.29 3.78 -5.73
N THR A 157 -4.36 2.91 -6.74
CA THR A 157 -5.08 1.64 -6.65
C THR A 157 -4.16 0.47 -6.98
N ALA A 158 -4.20 -0.56 -6.14
CA ALA A 158 -3.60 -1.87 -6.41
C ALA A 158 -4.69 -2.85 -6.84
N PHE A 159 -4.38 -3.67 -7.83
CA PHE A 159 -5.27 -4.63 -8.46
C PHE A 159 -4.71 -6.04 -8.29
N LEU A 160 -5.56 -6.99 -7.90
CA LEU A 160 -5.26 -8.41 -7.85
C LEU A 160 -5.98 -9.11 -9.00
N LEU A 161 -5.21 -9.70 -9.91
CA LEU A 161 -5.75 -10.58 -10.95
C LEU A 161 -5.51 -12.05 -10.60
N ASP A 162 -6.51 -12.88 -10.86
CA ASP A 162 -6.44 -14.33 -10.69
C ASP A 162 -5.67 -15.03 -11.82
N ARG A 163 -5.51 -16.35 -11.68
CA ARG A 163 -4.86 -17.23 -12.67
C ARG A 163 -5.58 -17.25 -14.03
N ALA A 164 -6.85 -16.80 -14.10
CA ALA A 164 -7.60 -16.63 -15.34
C ALA A 164 -7.47 -15.21 -15.93
N GLY A 165 -6.58 -14.39 -15.39
CA GLY A 165 -6.33 -13.03 -15.85
C GLY A 165 -7.44 -12.04 -15.51
N LYS A 166 -8.33 -12.36 -14.58
CA LYS A 166 -9.47 -11.50 -14.19
C LYS A 166 -9.20 -10.78 -12.89
N GLU A 167 -9.62 -9.52 -12.80
CA GLU A 167 -9.60 -8.78 -11.54
C GLU A 167 -10.54 -9.45 -10.52
N ILE A 168 -9.98 -9.89 -9.39
CA ILE A 168 -10.72 -10.49 -8.26
C ILE A 168 -10.72 -9.60 -7.02
N GLY A 169 -9.97 -8.49 -7.05
CA GLY A 169 -9.89 -7.57 -5.94
C GLY A 169 -9.15 -6.28 -6.29
N ARG A 170 -9.53 -5.20 -5.62
CA ARG A 170 -8.78 -3.93 -5.63
C ARG A 170 -8.65 -3.32 -4.25
N TYR A 171 -7.57 -2.57 -4.07
CA TYR A 171 -7.25 -1.85 -2.86
C TYR A 171 -6.90 -0.40 -3.20
N HIS A 172 -7.51 0.56 -2.52
CA HIS A 172 -7.15 1.97 -2.61
C HIS A 172 -6.23 2.34 -1.45
N LYS A 173 -5.11 3.00 -1.75
CA LYS A 173 -4.14 3.49 -0.75
C LYS A 173 -4.87 4.27 0.34
N VAL A 174 -4.72 3.85 1.60
CA VAL A 174 -5.44 4.44 2.73
C VAL A 174 -4.68 5.64 3.29
N CYS A 175 -3.35 5.55 3.28
CA CYS A 175 -2.44 6.56 3.78
C CYS A 175 -1.65 7.18 2.62
N PRO A 176 -2.25 8.08 1.80
CA PRO A 176 -1.48 8.87 0.86
C PRO A 176 -0.54 9.82 1.62
N THR A 177 0.58 10.16 1.01
CA THR A 177 1.45 11.22 1.54
C THR A 177 0.71 12.56 1.59
N TRP A 178 1.24 13.51 2.36
CA TRP A 178 0.64 14.84 2.45
C TRP A 178 0.47 15.53 1.09
N SER A 179 1.43 15.35 0.18
CA SER A 179 1.37 15.88 -1.18
C SER A 179 0.44 15.07 -2.10
N GLU A 180 0.39 13.74 -1.97
CA GLU A 180 -0.53 12.90 -2.75
C GLU A 180 -2.00 13.22 -2.43
N ALA A 181 -2.30 13.51 -1.15
CA ALA A 181 -3.64 13.87 -0.70
C ALA A 181 -4.22 15.14 -1.34
N ALA A 182 -3.40 15.91 -2.08
CA ALA A 182 -3.87 17.04 -2.88
C ALA A 182 -4.81 16.65 -4.02
N SER A 183 -4.63 15.44 -4.56
CA SER A 183 -5.24 14.98 -5.82
C SER A 183 -5.69 13.52 -5.79
N ARG A 184 -5.28 12.75 -4.77
CA ARG A 184 -5.77 11.38 -4.53
C ARG A 184 -6.60 11.30 -3.26
N LYS A 185 -7.76 10.68 -3.36
CA LYS A 185 -8.63 10.36 -2.24
C LYS A 185 -8.12 9.14 -1.48
N ARG A 186 -8.40 9.10 -0.18
CA ARG A 186 -8.03 7.99 0.71
C ARG A 186 -8.96 6.80 0.50
N GLY A 187 -8.40 5.60 0.48
CA GLY A 187 -9.13 4.38 0.77
C GLY A 187 -9.71 4.39 2.19
N GLN A 188 -10.68 3.52 2.45
CA GLN A 188 -11.43 3.49 3.72
C GLN A 188 -11.23 2.21 4.53
N SER A 189 -10.53 1.21 3.99
CA SER A 189 -10.37 -0.10 4.62
C SER A 189 -9.11 -0.83 4.14
N PHE A 190 -8.76 -1.91 4.85
CA PHE A 190 -7.66 -2.82 4.50
C PHE A 190 -8.27 -4.21 4.20
N PRO A 191 -8.83 -4.42 3.00
CA PRO A 191 -9.44 -5.69 2.62
C PRO A 191 -8.39 -6.78 2.45
N VAL A 192 -8.81 -8.02 2.70
CA VAL A 192 -8.08 -9.23 2.32
C VAL A 192 -8.87 -9.99 1.28
N PHE A 193 -8.17 -10.73 0.43
CA PHE A 193 -8.74 -11.50 -0.66
C PHE A 193 -8.42 -12.98 -0.44
N GLN A 194 -9.47 -13.79 -0.38
CA GLN A 194 -9.32 -15.24 -0.37
C GLN A 194 -9.04 -15.70 -1.80
N THR A 195 -8.00 -16.49 -1.97
CA THR A 195 -7.64 -17.09 -3.26
C THR A 195 -7.83 -18.60 -3.20
N SER A 196 -7.88 -19.27 -4.35
CA SER A 196 -8.05 -20.73 -4.40
C SER A 196 -6.90 -21.50 -3.78
N ASP A 197 -5.68 -20.98 -3.93
CA ASP A 197 -4.45 -21.72 -3.66
C ASP A 197 -3.26 -20.83 -3.22
N LEU A 198 -3.33 -19.50 -3.36
CA LEU A 198 -2.30 -18.56 -2.90
C LEU A 198 -2.43 -18.19 -1.40
N GLY A 199 -3.50 -18.64 -0.74
CA GLY A 199 -3.85 -18.29 0.63
C GLY A 199 -4.64 -16.96 0.73
N THR A 200 -4.70 -16.39 1.94
CA THR A 200 -5.33 -15.08 2.14
C THR A 200 -4.32 -13.98 1.83
N VAL A 201 -4.64 -13.09 0.90
CA VAL A 201 -3.69 -12.04 0.48
C VAL A 201 -4.21 -10.64 0.80
N GLY A 202 -3.30 -9.74 1.17
CA GLY A 202 -3.56 -8.32 1.34
C GLY A 202 -2.64 -7.49 0.45
N MET A 203 -3.01 -6.23 0.22
CA MET A 203 -2.19 -5.26 -0.54
C MET A 203 -2.00 -3.99 0.29
N LEU A 204 -0.79 -3.45 0.29
CA LEU A 204 -0.47 -2.11 0.81
C LEU A 204 0.31 -1.36 -0.26
N ILE A 205 0.17 -0.04 -0.32
CA ILE A 205 0.84 0.76 -1.34
C ILE A 205 1.78 1.74 -0.66
N CYS A 206 3.08 1.59 -0.93
CA CYS A 206 4.12 2.56 -0.59
C CYS A 206 4.02 3.15 0.83
N TYR A 207 3.46 4.36 0.96
CA TYR A 207 3.38 5.09 2.22
C TYR A 207 2.49 4.42 3.28
N ASP A 208 1.60 3.50 2.91
CA ASP A 208 0.82 2.72 3.88
C ASP A 208 1.71 1.98 4.89
N LEU A 209 2.85 1.44 4.43
CA LEU A 209 3.70 0.56 5.24
C LEU A 209 4.53 1.32 6.29
N VAL A 210 4.57 2.65 6.20
CA VAL A 210 5.14 3.53 7.24
C VAL A 210 4.40 3.35 8.56
N PHE A 211 3.09 3.22 8.48
CA PHE A 211 2.18 3.11 9.61
C PHE A 211 2.11 1.63 10.06
N PRO A 212 2.57 1.28 11.27
CA PRO A 212 2.49 -0.09 11.78
C PRO A 212 1.07 -0.68 11.74
N GLU A 213 0.07 0.18 11.89
CA GLU A 213 -1.34 -0.18 11.95
C GLU A 213 -1.83 -0.84 10.67
N THR A 214 -1.32 -0.47 9.50
CA THR A 214 -1.85 -0.92 8.20
C THR A 214 -1.58 -2.41 7.97
N ALA A 215 -0.34 -2.84 8.16
CA ALA A 215 0.05 -4.25 8.09
C ALA A 215 -0.63 -5.07 9.20
N ARG A 216 -0.80 -4.47 10.40
CA ARG A 216 -1.53 -5.11 11.50
C ARG A 216 -3.01 -5.34 11.15
N CYS A 217 -3.67 -4.38 10.51
CA CYS A 217 -5.06 -4.52 10.06
C CYS A 217 -5.20 -5.71 9.10
N LEU A 218 -4.35 -5.81 8.07
CA LEU A 218 -4.38 -6.94 7.14
C LEU A 218 -4.12 -8.28 7.82
N ALA A 219 -3.12 -8.34 8.70
CA ALA A 219 -2.78 -9.57 9.40
C ALA A 219 -3.89 -10.05 10.35
N LEU A 220 -4.56 -9.12 11.05
CA LEU A 220 -5.73 -9.42 11.89
C LEU A 220 -6.95 -9.83 11.06
N SER A 221 -7.09 -9.28 9.84
CA SER A 221 -8.12 -9.69 8.87
C SER A 221 -7.85 -11.05 8.23
N GLY A 222 -6.70 -11.68 8.49
CA GLY A 222 -6.39 -13.03 8.03
C GLY A 222 -5.26 -13.12 7.02
N ALA A 223 -4.67 -12.03 6.55
CA ALA A 223 -3.61 -12.07 5.53
C ALA A 223 -2.43 -12.99 5.89
N ASP A 224 -2.03 -13.81 4.93
CA ASP A 224 -0.85 -14.69 4.96
C ASP A 224 0.31 -14.06 4.19
N ILE A 225 -0.02 -13.36 3.10
CA ILE A 225 0.90 -12.62 2.24
C ILE A 225 0.40 -11.19 2.11
N ILE A 226 1.30 -10.22 2.24
CA ILE A 226 1.06 -8.83 1.86
C ILE A 226 1.91 -8.52 0.62
N PHE A 227 1.25 -8.13 -0.46
CA PHE A 227 1.90 -7.58 -1.64
C PHE A 227 2.06 -6.07 -1.51
N PHE A 228 3.27 -5.58 -1.79
CA PHE A 228 3.66 -4.21 -1.54
C PHE A 228 4.29 -3.56 -2.78
N PRO A 229 3.46 -3.02 -3.69
CA PRO A 229 3.92 -2.11 -4.73
C PRO A 229 4.43 -0.80 -4.13
N THR A 230 5.65 -0.39 -4.48
CA THR A 230 6.22 0.88 -4.00
C THR A 230 7.19 1.52 -5.00
N MET A 231 7.29 2.85 -4.93
CA MET A 231 8.11 3.68 -5.84
C MET A 231 8.98 4.71 -5.10
N GLY A 232 9.02 4.67 -3.76
CA GLY A 232 9.79 5.63 -2.97
C GLY A 232 10.33 5.07 -1.67
N GLY A 233 11.43 5.67 -1.16
CA GLY A 233 12.08 5.30 0.11
C GLY A 233 11.28 5.67 1.36
N GLY A 234 9.97 5.87 1.23
CA GLY A 234 9.10 6.39 2.28
C GLY A 234 9.01 5.51 3.52
N ALA A 235 9.60 4.31 3.53
CA ALA A 235 9.63 3.41 4.68
C ALA A 235 10.50 4.00 5.82
N VAL A 236 9.99 4.96 6.58
CA VAL A 236 10.53 5.43 7.88
C VAL A 236 11.93 6.09 7.82
N GLY A 237 12.69 5.95 6.74
CA GLY A 237 14.01 6.55 6.53
C GLY A 237 14.75 5.91 5.35
N ASP A 238 15.88 6.51 4.97
CA ASP A 238 16.72 6.02 3.86
C ASP A 238 17.65 4.88 4.32
N GLY A 239 18.13 4.07 3.36
CA GLY A 239 19.15 3.05 3.60
C GLY A 239 18.69 1.89 4.49
N ASP A 240 19.49 1.56 5.52
CA ASP A 240 19.25 0.41 6.38
C ASP A 240 17.94 0.52 7.17
N ILE A 241 17.53 1.74 7.56
CA ILE A 241 16.29 1.94 8.34
C ILE A 241 15.06 1.52 7.52
N GLY A 242 15.01 1.86 6.23
CA GLY A 242 13.91 1.45 5.37
C GLY A 242 13.84 -0.07 5.19
N MET A 243 15.00 -0.72 5.08
CA MET A 243 15.07 -2.18 5.06
C MET A 243 14.60 -2.80 6.37
N GLN A 244 15.00 -2.24 7.51
CA GLN A 244 14.56 -2.69 8.83
C GLN A 244 13.04 -2.55 8.98
N ALA A 245 12.46 -1.44 8.52
CA ALA A 245 11.01 -1.22 8.57
C ALA A 245 10.25 -2.33 7.82
N LEU A 246 10.67 -2.68 6.59
CA LEU A 246 10.06 -3.77 5.82
C LEU A 246 10.11 -5.11 6.57
N ARG A 247 11.29 -5.45 7.11
CA ARG A 247 11.50 -6.71 7.87
C ARG A 247 10.68 -6.75 9.15
N VAL A 248 10.60 -5.64 9.87
CA VAL A 248 9.80 -5.51 11.10
C VAL A 248 8.32 -5.67 10.80
N ARG A 249 7.80 -5.06 9.72
CA ARG A 249 6.39 -5.19 9.33
C ARG A 249 6.00 -6.62 9.01
N ALA A 250 6.88 -7.39 8.36
CA ALA A 250 6.68 -8.81 8.14
C ALA A 250 6.72 -9.60 9.47
N ALA A 251 7.76 -9.38 10.28
CA ALA A 251 8.01 -10.13 11.51
C ALA A 251 6.94 -9.92 12.59
N GLU A 252 6.53 -8.68 12.87
CA GLU A 252 5.59 -8.37 13.94
C GLU A 252 4.16 -8.85 13.63
N ASN A 253 3.86 -9.03 12.34
CA ASN A 253 2.57 -9.48 11.85
C ASN A 253 2.55 -10.96 11.46
N HIS A 254 3.70 -11.62 11.45
CA HIS A 254 3.86 -13.02 11.03
C HIS A 254 3.26 -13.30 9.65
N VAL A 255 3.56 -12.42 8.69
CA VAL A 255 3.12 -12.53 7.29
C VAL A 255 4.32 -12.53 6.35
N TYR A 256 4.17 -13.14 5.18
CA TYR A 256 5.11 -12.90 4.10
C TYR A 256 4.88 -11.48 3.56
N LEU A 257 5.97 -10.77 3.24
CA LEU A 257 5.91 -9.46 2.60
C LEU A 257 6.65 -9.52 1.28
N VAL A 258 5.94 -9.21 0.19
CA VAL A 258 6.43 -9.28 -1.18
C VAL A 258 6.55 -7.86 -1.70
N VAL A 259 7.77 -7.40 -1.86
CA VAL A 259 8.08 -5.99 -2.11
C VAL A 259 8.52 -5.82 -3.56
N ALA A 260 7.79 -4.97 -4.28
CA ALA A 260 8.17 -4.54 -5.62
C ALA A 260 8.53 -3.04 -5.57
N PHE A 261 9.82 -2.73 -5.36
CA PHE A 261 10.29 -1.36 -5.20
C PHE A 261 10.97 -0.85 -6.47
N ARG A 262 10.32 0.09 -7.15
CA ARG A 262 10.96 0.88 -8.21
C ARG A 262 12.12 1.71 -7.67
N GLY A 263 13.34 1.30 -7.99
CA GLY A 263 14.58 2.04 -7.67
C GLY A 263 15.45 1.45 -6.56
N SER A 264 14.91 0.61 -5.67
CA SER A 264 15.67 0.06 -4.52
C SER A 264 15.61 -1.46 -4.36
N GLY A 265 15.08 -2.19 -5.33
CA GLY A 265 15.10 -3.66 -5.34
C GLY A 265 13.73 -4.29 -5.16
N ALA A 266 13.54 -5.45 -5.76
CA ALA A 266 12.45 -6.34 -5.38
C ALA A 266 12.95 -7.33 -4.32
N MET A 267 12.07 -7.78 -3.42
CA MET A 267 12.42 -8.80 -2.42
C MET A 267 11.20 -9.57 -1.89
N VAL A 268 11.46 -10.76 -1.38
CA VAL A 268 10.50 -11.57 -0.63
C VAL A 268 11.01 -11.73 0.80
N ILE A 269 10.18 -11.38 1.78
CA ILE A 269 10.52 -11.39 3.21
C ILE A 269 9.62 -12.39 3.94
N SER A 270 10.22 -13.24 4.76
CA SER A 270 9.52 -14.26 5.54
C SER A 270 8.74 -13.67 6.74
N PRO A 271 7.81 -14.43 7.34
CA PRO A 271 7.14 -14.08 8.60
C PRO A 271 8.06 -13.87 9.80
N ARG A 272 9.36 -14.14 9.68
CA ARG A 272 10.40 -13.88 10.70
C ARG A 272 11.21 -12.62 10.39
N GLY A 273 10.91 -11.92 9.30
CA GLY A 273 11.68 -10.78 8.82
C GLY A 273 12.99 -11.17 8.14
N GLU A 274 13.14 -12.42 7.70
CA GLU A 274 14.30 -12.86 6.93
C GLU A 274 14.07 -12.55 5.45
N ILE A 275 15.05 -11.95 4.79
CA ILE A 275 14.98 -11.72 3.34
C ILE A 275 15.31 -13.05 2.66
N LEU A 276 14.33 -13.67 2.02
CA LEU A 276 14.47 -14.96 1.34
C LEU A 276 15.13 -14.79 -0.03
N SER A 277 14.81 -13.68 -0.71
CA SER A 277 15.33 -13.35 -2.03
C SER A 277 15.30 -11.83 -2.20
N ARG A 278 16.34 -11.27 -2.83
CA ARG A 278 16.45 -9.85 -3.16
C ARG A 278 17.34 -9.68 -4.37
N ALA A 279 16.97 -8.75 -5.24
CA ALA A 279 17.81 -8.29 -6.31
C ALA A 279 17.64 -6.78 -6.47
N GLU A 280 18.72 -6.16 -6.90
CA GLU A 280 18.77 -4.78 -7.33
C GLU A 280 19.03 -4.80 -8.83
N GLY A 281 18.26 -4.04 -9.59
CA GLY A 281 18.50 -3.95 -11.01
C GLY A 281 17.24 -3.70 -11.84
N PRO A 282 17.40 -3.11 -13.02
CA PRO A 282 16.29 -2.77 -13.88
C PRO A 282 15.68 -4.01 -14.54
N ASP A 283 14.35 -4.14 -14.43
CA ASP A 283 13.55 -5.29 -14.90
C ASP A 283 13.96 -6.63 -14.27
N GLY A 284 14.57 -6.61 -13.08
CA GLY A 284 14.96 -7.83 -12.36
C GLY A 284 13.78 -8.46 -11.61
N ILE A 285 13.46 -9.71 -11.95
CA ILE A 285 12.51 -10.54 -11.22
C ILE A 285 13.23 -11.25 -10.08
N VAL A 286 12.66 -11.17 -8.87
CA VAL A 286 13.06 -11.99 -7.72
C VAL A 286 11.92 -12.92 -7.36
N TYR A 287 12.27 -14.09 -6.87
CA TYR A 287 11.27 -15.04 -6.39
C TYR A 287 11.82 -15.86 -5.22
N ALA A 288 10.90 -16.43 -4.46
CA ALA A 288 11.16 -17.44 -3.44
C ALA A 288 10.01 -18.45 -3.41
N ASP A 289 10.34 -19.71 -3.17
CA ASP A 289 9.34 -20.76 -2.93
C ASP A 289 8.93 -20.70 -1.46
N ILE A 290 7.66 -20.39 -1.20
CA ILE A 290 7.12 -20.20 0.14
C ILE A 290 5.92 -21.12 0.38
N ASN A 291 5.65 -21.39 1.64
CA ASN A 291 4.38 -21.97 2.05
C ASN A 291 3.59 -20.90 2.83
N PRO A 292 2.46 -20.40 2.29
CA PRO A 292 1.69 -19.34 2.93
C PRO A 292 1.22 -19.70 4.34
N SER A 293 0.94 -20.97 4.63
CA SER A 293 0.47 -21.43 5.94
C SER A 293 1.61 -21.58 6.98
N GLN A 294 2.87 -21.66 6.54
CA GLN A 294 4.01 -21.95 7.41
C GLN A 294 4.96 -20.73 7.60
N GLY A 295 6.17 -20.98 8.14
CA GLY A 295 7.21 -19.95 8.36
C GLY A 295 7.06 -19.14 9.66
N ARG A 296 6.00 -19.39 10.44
CA ARG A 296 5.63 -18.59 11.63
C ARG A 296 5.98 -19.22 12.97
N ARG A 297 6.43 -20.49 12.96
CA ARG A 297 6.82 -21.19 14.19
C ARG A 297 8.05 -20.51 14.77
N SER A 298 7.95 -19.91 15.94
CA SER A 298 9.15 -19.37 16.62
C SER A 298 9.27 -19.78 18.08
N GLY A 299 8.25 -20.43 18.66
CA GLY A 299 8.30 -20.99 20.02
C GLY A 299 8.53 -19.91 21.07
N ASP A 300 7.59 -19.75 22.01
CA ASP A 300 7.87 -18.84 23.13
C ASP A 300 8.87 -19.44 24.14
N ALA A 301 9.35 -18.60 25.07
CA ALA A 301 10.31 -19.00 26.10
C ALA A 301 9.80 -20.16 26.99
N MET A 302 8.49 -20.39 27.03
CA MET A 302 7.84 -21.46 27.79
C MET A 302 7.34 -22.61 26.88
N ASN A 303 7.53 -22.47 25.57
CA ASN A 303 7.03 -23.29 24.47
C ASN A 303 5.53 -23.66 24.56
N ILE A 304 4.69 -22.76 25.09
CA ILE A 304 3.24 -23.03 25.33
C ILE A 304 2.46 -22.99 24.02
N GLN A 305 2.86 -22.10 23.10
CA GLN A 305 2.33 -22.02 21.74
C GLN A 305 3.51 -21.87 20.77
N SER A 306 3.50 -22.66 19.70
CA SER A 306 4.55 -22.63 18.68
C SER A 306 4.26 -21.60 17.57
N ASP A 307 2.98 -21.35 17.27
CA ASP A 307 2.54 -20.30 16.35
C ASP A 307 2.36 -18.96 17.08
N MET A 308 3.30 -18.04 16.85
CA MET A 308 3.27 -16.73 17.49
C MET A 308 2.14 -15.83 17.00
N ARG A 309 1.62 -16.04 15.78
CA ARG A 309 0.43 -15.34 15.28
C ARG A 309 -0.78 -15.68 16.13
N ALA A 310 -0.97 -16.98 16.39
CA ALA A 310 -2.05 -17.47 17.25
C ALA A 310 -1.98 -16.92 18.68
N ARG A 311 -0.77 -16.76 19.22
CA ARG A 311 -0.59 -16.22 20.57
C ARG A 311 -0.76 -14.70 20.63
N LEU A 312 0.11 -13.96 19.95
CA LEU A 312 0.20 -12.50 20.09
C LEU A 312 -1.11 -11.80 19.73
N PHE A 313 -1.89 -12.35 18.80
CA PHE A 313 -3.13 -11.71 18.39
C PHE A 313 -4.22 -11.84 19.46
N ARG A 314 -4.21 -12.93 20.25
CA ARG A 314 -5.11 -13.16 21.39
C ARG A 314 -4.69 -12.36 22.62
N GLU A 315 -3.39 -12.13 22.79
CA GLU A 315 -2.83 -11.38 23.93
C GLU A 315 -2.88 -9.85 23.76
N ARG A 316 -3.33 -9.35 22.60
CA ARG A 316 -3.60 -7.92 22.40
C ARG A 316 -4.63 -7.43 23.43
N ASN A 317 -4.52 -6.17 23.82
CA ASN A 317 -5.51 -5.47 24.64
C ASN A 317 -6.16 -4.32 23.85
N PRO A 318 -7.14 -4.61 22.95
CA PRO A 318 -7.80 -3.59 22.15
C PRO A 318 -8.41 -2.44 22.97
N SER A 319 -8.88 -2.72 24.19
CA SER A 319 -9.48 -1.69 25.05
C SER A 319 -8.49 -0.57 25.43
N ALA A 320 -7.19 -0.85 25.39
CA ALA A 320 -6.14 0.13 25.66
C ALA A 320 -5.70 0.93 24.41
N PHE A 321 -6.20 0.59 23.21
CA PHE A 321 -5.72 1.14 21.94
C PHE A 321 -6.55 2.33 21.41
N ALA A 322 -7.45 2.90 22.22
CA ALA A 322 -8.34 3.99 21.80
C ALA A 322 -7.61 5.19 21.17
N MET A 323 -6.39 5.51 21.66
CA MET A 323 -5.56 6.61 21.13
C MET A 323 -5.14 6.40 19.67
N LEU A 324 -5.02 5.16 19.20
CA LEU A 324 -4.67 4.87 17.79
C LEU A 324 -5.76 5.29 16.80
N THR A 325 -7.00 5.43 17.29
CA THR A 325 -8.17 5.77 16.48
C THR A 325 -8.72 7.16 16.76
N ASP A 326 -8.07 7.93 17.65
CA ASP A 326 -8.45 9.31 17.91
C ASP A 326 -8.12 10.16 16.65
N PRO A 327 -9.10 10.87 16.04
CA PRO A 327 -8.83 11.73 14.89
C PRO A 327 -8.03 13.00 15.26
N HIS A 328 -7.95 13.37 16.55
CA HIS A 328 -7.24 14.55 17.04
C HIS A 328 -6.37 14.21 18.26
N PRO A 329 -5.38 13.32 18.11
CA PRO A 329 -4.53 12.94 19.22
C PRO A 329 -3.70 14.15 19.68
N PRO A 330 -3.41 14.30 21.00
CA PRO A 330 -2.72 15.48 21.55
C PRO A 330 -1.33 15.78 20.96
N ILE A 331 -0.73 14.83 20.23
CA ILE A 331 0.53 15.04 19.54
C ILE A 331 0.39 16.06 18.40
N LEU A 332 -0.76 16.15 17.73
CA LEU A 332 -0.95 17.06 16.59
C LEU A 332 -0.81 18.53 16.98
N ASP A 333 -1.20 18.91 18.20
CA ASP A 333 -1.00 20.26 18.75
C ASP A 333 0.49 20.61 18.91
N LYS A 334 1.36 19.59 19.03
CA LYS A 334 2.81 19.77 19.23
C LYS A 334 3.61 19.72 17.93
N VAL A 335 3.05 19.15 16.87
CA VAL A 335 3.72 18.98 15.56
C VAL A 335 2.85 19.56 14.42
N PRO A 336 2.66 20.88 14.39
CA PRO A 336 1.85 21.51 13.35
C PRO A 336 2.50 21.34 11.97
N ILE A 337 1.67 21.19 10.94
CA ILE A 337 2.08 21.27 9.54
C ILE A 337 1.68 22.63 9.00
N GLU A 338 2.65 23.40 8.51
CA GLU A 338 2.45 24.79 8.05
C GLU A 338 1.99 24.88 6.58
N ILE A 339 2.12 23.80 5.81
CA ILE A 339 1.80 23.76 4.38
C ILE A 339 0.49 23.00 4.12
N SER A 340 -0.38 23.55 3.28
CA SER A 340 -1.59 22.85 2.86
C SER A 340 -1.27 21.66 1.95
N GLN A 341 -2.18 20.68 1.88
CA GLN A 341 -2.03 19.54 0.96
C GLN A 341 -1.94 20.02 -0.49
N GLN A 342 -2.77 20.98 -0.89
CA GLN A 342 -2.78 21.56 -2.24
C GLN A 342 -1.43 22.18 -2.62
N GLU A 343 -0.84 22.98 -1.74
CA GLU A 343 0.46 23.59 -2.02
C GLU A 343 1.59 22.56 -2.03
N ALA A 344 1.55 21.57 -1.12
CA ALA A 344 2.48 20.46 -1.12
C ALA A 344 2.39 19.62 -2.41
N GLY A 345 1.17 19.36 -2.90
CA GLY A 345 0.91 18.68 -4.17
C GLY A 345 1.47 19.45 -5.37
N ARG A 346 1.24 20.76 -5.43
CA ARG A 346 1.78 21.63 -6.49
C ARG A 346 3.31 21.60 -6.51
N ILE A 347 3.95 21.74 -5.35
CA ILE A 347 5.41 21.64 -5.23
C ILE A 347 5.90 20.26 -5.68
N ALA A 348 5.23 19.19 -5.27
CA ALA A 348 5.61 17.83 -5.66
C ALA A 348 5.54 17.62 -7.17
N SER A 349 4.44 18.03 -7.84
CA SER A 349 4.31 17.97 -9.29
C SER A 349 5.40 18.76 -10.01
N GLU A 350 5.71 19.98 -9.56
CA GLU A 350 6.76 20.81 -10.15
C GLU A 350 8.16 20.19 -10.00
N VAL A 351 8.46 19.68 -8.80
CA VAL A 351 9.75 19.06 -8.46
C VAL A 351 9.97 17.75 -9.22
N LEU A 352 8.94 16.90 -9.33
CA LEU A 352 9.01 15.59 -10.01
C LEU A 352 9.01 15.68 -11.54
N THR A 353 8.70 16.85 -12.10
CA THR A 353 8.68 17.06 -13.55
C THR A 353 9.79 18.01 -13.99
N ILE A 354 9.52 19.31 -13.98
CA ILE A 354 10.42 20.36 -14.44
C ILE A 354 11.70 20.36 -13.59
N GLY A 355 11.56 20.25 -12.26
CA GLY A 355 12.70 20.26 -11.34
C GLY A 355 13.66 19.11 -11.59
N GLU A 356 13.15 17.90 -11.77
CA GLU A 356 13.98 16.72 -12.04
C GLU A 356 14.73 16.85 -13.38
N GLU A 357 14.09 17.39 -14.42
CA GLU A 357 14.75 17.63 -15.70
C GLU A 357 15.84 18.69 -15.61
N GLU A 358 15.58 19.83 -14.95
CA GLU A 358 16.59 20.86 -14.71
C GLU A 358 17.76 20.29 -13.88
N PHE A 359 17.49 19.41 -12.92
CA PHE A 359 18.51 18.71 -12.16
C PHE A 359 19.34 17.76 -13.03
N ARG A 360 18.71 16.95 -13.90
CA ARG A 360 19.42 16.08 -14.84
C ARG A 360 20.27 16.88 -15.84
N GLN A 361 19.81 18.06 -16.26
CA GLN A 361 20.61 18.98 -17.09
C GLN A 361 21.84 19.46 -16.33
N ALA A 362 21.71 19.84 -15.05
CA ALA A 362 22.87 20.21 -14.22
C ALA A 362 23.87 19.04 -14.07
N GLU A 363 23.38 17.82 -13.85
CA GLU A 363 24.21 16.60 -13.84
C GLU A 363 24.91 16.35 -15.19
N SER A 364 24.27 16.67 -16.32
CA SER A 364 24.90 16.54 -17.64
C SER A 364 26.08 17.49 -17.83
N LEU A 365 26.03 18.70 -17.25
CA LEU A 365 27.14 19.65 -17.25
C LEU A 365 28.35 19.12 -16.47
N VAL A 366 28.09 18.43 -15.35
CA VAL A 366 29.14 17.74 -14.58
C VAL A 366 29.82 16.67 -15.42
N ARG A 367 29.04 15.85 -16.14
CA ARG A 367 29.57 14.79 -17.01
C ARG A 367 30.35 15.34 -18.21
N ALA A 368 29.98 16.53 -18.67
CA ALA A 368 30.67 17.25 -19.74
C ALA A 368 31.87 18.08 -19.23
N GLU A 369 32.27 17.93 -17.96
CA GLU A 369 33.39 18.65 -17.33
C GLU A 369 33.25 20.18 -17.34
N LYS A 370 32.02 20.69 -17.48
CA LYS A 370 31.68 22.12 -17.46
C LYS A 370 31.45 22.61 -16.03
N THR A 371 32.48 22.55 -15.19
CA THR A 371 32.37 22.76 -13.74
C THR A 371 31.74 24.11 -13.35
N ALA A 372 32.15 25.22 -13.98
CA ALA A 372 31.60 26.54 -13.66
C ALA A 372 30.09 26.64 -13.96
N GLU A 373 29.67 26.15 -15.13
CA GLU A 373 28.25 26.10 -15.54
C GLU A 373 27.44 25.18 -14.61
N ALA A 374 28.00 24.03 -14.22
CA ALA A 374 27.37 23.10 -13.29
C ALA A 374 27.16 23.73 -11.89
N ILE A 375 28.16 24.45 -11.38
CA ILE A 375 28.06 25.17 -10.10
C ILE A 375 26.94 26.22 -10.16
N GLU A 376 26.86 27.00 -11.23
CA GLU A 376 25.80 28.00 -11.40
C GLU A 376 24.41 27.33 -11.48
N ALA A 377 24.30 26.24 -12.25
CA ALA A 377 23.06 25.50 -12.40
C ALA A 377 22.56 24.94 -11.05
N PHE A 378 23.41 24.28 -10.27
CA PHE A 378 23.04 23.78 -8.95
C PHE A 378 22.70 24.90 -7.96
N ALA A 379 23.40 26.04 -7.98
CA ALA A 379 23.06 27.17 -7.12
C ALA A 379 21.67 27.75 -7.44
N ARG A 380 21.31 27.83 -8.73
CA ARG A 380 19.98 28.25 -9.18
C ARG A 380 18.89 27.27 -8.73
N LEU A 381 19.13 25.97 -8.87
CA LEU A 381 18.19 24.92 -8.45
C LEU A 381 17.86 24.99 -6.96
N ARG A 382 18.86 25.22 -6.11
CA ARG A 382 18.66 25.38 -4.67
C ARG A 382 17.78 26.57 -4.32
N LYS A 383 17.96 27.69 -5.02
CA LYS A 383 17.14 28.89 -4.80
C LYS A 383 15.69 28.65 -5.23
N LYS A 384 15.49 27.95 -6.35
CA LYS A 384 14.16 27.67 -6.93
C LYS A 384 13.38 26.61 -6.15
N TYR A 385 14.03 25.52 -5.75
CA TYR A 385 13.40 24.35 -5.13
C TYR A 385 13.77 24.19 -3.65
N ARG A 386 13.86 25.31 -2.93
CA ARG A 386 14.31 25.36 -1.53
C ARG A 386 13.52 24.38 -0.65
N GLY A 387 14.22 23.61 0.18
CA GLY A 387 13.63 22.65 1.10
C GLY A 387 13.19 21.32 0.46
N SER A 388 13.28 21.16 -0.86
CA SER A 388 13.02 19.88 -1.54
C SER A 388 14.26 18.96 -1.56
N TRP A 389 14.11 17.76 -2.11
CA TRP A 389 15.25 16.88 -2.38
C TRP A 389 16.25 17.51 -3.36
N ILE A 390 15.79 18.30 -4.33
CA ILE A 390 16.65 18.99 -5.30
C ILE A 390 17.59 19.94 -4.58
N ASP A 391 17.11 20.70 -3.60
CA ASP A 391 17.95 21.61 -2.81
C ASP A 391 19.01 20.84 -2.01
N ARG A 392 18.61 19.77 -1.29
CA ARG A 392 19.54 18.95 -0.51
C ARG A 392 20.63 18.33 -1.39
N VAL A 393 20.25 17.63 -2.47
CA VAL A 393 21.22 16.93 -3.32
C VAL A 393 22.07 17.92 -4.10
N ALA A 394 21.51 19.05 -4.57
CA ALA A 394 22.29 20.10 -5.22
C ALA A 394 23.33 20.72 -4.25
N GLN A 395 23.02 20.83 -2.95
CA GLN A 395 24.00 21.27 -1.94
C GLN A 395 25.16 20.28 -1.83
N GLU A 396 24.92 18.98 -1.80
CA GLU A 396 25.98 17.95 -1.77
C GLU A 396 26.86 18.01 -3.04
N ARG A 397 26.23 18.18 -4.21
CA ARG A 397 26.94 18.35 -5.48
C ARG A 397 27.81 19.59 -5.51
N LEU A 398 27.29 20.72 -5.05
CA LEU A 398 28.07 21.97 -4.94
C LEU A 398 29.28 21.81 -4.03
N THR A 399 29.13 21.17 -2.88
CA THR A 399 30.25 20.90 -1.97
C THR A 399 31.30 20.04 -2.67
N THR A 400 30.89 19.00 -3.39
CA THR A 400 31.80 18.12 -4.13
C THR A 400 32.54 18.85 -5.25
N LEU A 401 31.83 19.66 -6.04
CA LEU A 401 32.40 20.38 -7.19
C LEU A 401 33.34 21.52 -6.79
N ARG A 402 33.12 22.17 -5.64
CA ARG A 402 33.99 23.24 -5.13
C ARG A 402 35.27 22.72 -4.49
N ASN A 403 35.29 21.44 -4.13
CA ASN A 403 36.44 20.77 -3.53
C ASN A 403 37.32 20.04 -4.57
N LYS A 404 36.91 20.03 -5.85
CA LYS A 404 37.70 19.59 -7.00
C LYS A 404 38.31 20.81 -7.69
#